data_AF-A0A954LUS3-F1
#
_entry.id   AF-A0A954LUS3-F1
#
_cell.length_a   1.000
_cell.length_b   1.000
_cell.length_c   1.000
_cell.angle_alpha   90.00
_cell.angle_beta   90.00
_cell.angle_gamma   90.00
#
_symmetry.space_group_name_H-M   'P 1'
#
loop_
_entity.id
_entity.type
_entity.pdbx_description
1 polymer ?
#
loop_
_entity_poly.entity_id
_entity_poly.type
_entity_poly.pdbx_seq_one_letter_code
_entity_poly.pdbx_strand_id
1 'polypeptide(L)'
;MKIQRRFLTVCLVIAIASIAMMPVLMSSEDPVLSERRQAIELMSTAERQRLERNFTQFQQMTEAEREQYRQLHAELAEDAANNHGRANEALLTYRNWLQTLSPSKRIEISEESDSAGKVRLIREVIEQRQDEELELRAGEALGRLGSIPSLKPEDMERVLTIIGEAIEPEIPVDELEGFEGLSRTLKMFEVMGRRREKLVVLLTEERLQAIKSALTNDSDRRMLEYLADNRPAPPQLASIKLTVTLIKNLEVAARRGLRKEQVTPEKLQTYFDSLSLSEQDELLELSASQFRAELRRQYADENGFDRINRRDVEQFLRPGPENRLRGRGKPGPPRSRPGDQG
;
A
#
# COMPACT_ATOMS: atom_id res chain seq x y z
N MET A 1 -87.55 43.36 25.11
CA MET A 1 -86.47 42.36 25.26
C MET A 1 -86.20 41.57 23.96
N LYS A 2 -85.74 42.23 22.88
CA LYS A 2 -85.34 41.54 21.62
C LYS A 2 -83.93 41.91 21.13
N ILE A 3 -83.21 42.78 21.85
CA ILE A 3 -81.93 43.35 21.41
C ILE A 3 -80.71 42.56 21.94
N GLN A 4 -80.87 41.78 23.02
CA GLN A 4 -79.76 41.01 23.61
C GLN A 4 -79.43 39.67 22.92
N ARG A 5 -80.27 39.18 21.99
CA ARG A 5 -80.02 37.89 21.32
C ARG A 5 -79.14 37.96 20.06
N ARG A 6 -78.83 39.16 19.54
CA ARG A 6 -78.04 39.31 18.30
C ARG A 6 -76.55 39.56 18.52
N PHE A 7 -76.13 39.94 19.72
CA PHE A 7 -74.71 40.16 20.03
C PHE A 7 -73.95 38.87 20.37
N LEU A 8 -74.64 37.85 20.89
CA LEU A 8 -74.01 36.59 21.31
C LEU A 8 -73.66 35.66 20.13
N THR A 9 -74.27 35.86 18.96
CA THR A 9 -74.02 35.04 17.77
C THR A 9 -72.82 35.53 16.95
N VAL A 10 -72.45 36.82 17.04
CA VAL A 10 -71.33 37.40 16.28
C VAL A 10 -69.98 37.07 16.93
N CYS A 11 -69.91 36.97 18.27
CA CYS A 11 -68.66 36.59 18.95
C CYS A 11 -68.32 35.09 18.82
N LEU A 12 -69.30 34.21 18.60
CA LEU A 12 -69.06 32.77 18.44
C LEU A 12 -68.45 32.44 17.05
N VAL A 13 -68.74 33.23 16.03
CA VAL A 13 -68.22 33.00 14.66
C VAL A 13 -66.76 33.45 14.52
N ILE A 14 -66.32 34.47 15.27
CA ILE A 14 -64.93 34.95 15.23
C ILE A 14 -63.98 34.01 16.03
N ALA A 15 -64.48 33.35 17.08
CA ALA A 15 -63.71 32.35 17.82
C ALA A 15 -63.49 31.04 17.04
N ILE A 16 -64.44 30.64 16.18
CA ILE A 16 -64.31 29.43 15.35
C ILE A 16 -63.44 29.69 14.10
N ALA A 17 -63.42 30.92 13.58
CA ALA A 17 -62.52 31.30 12.48
C ALA A 17 -61.03 31.37 12.89
N SER A 18 -60.74 31.48 14.19
CA SER A 18 -59.36 31.53 14.71
C SER A 18 -58.72 30.15 14.93
N ILE A 19 -59.53 29.09 15.01
CA ILE A 19 -59.05 27.69 15.17
C ILE A 19 -58.84 27.01 13.81
N ALA A 20 -59.49 27.51 12.74
CA ALA A 20 -59.35 26.96 11.39
C ALA A 20 -58.12 27.48 10.60
N MET A 21 -57.40 28.49 11.11
CA MET A 21 -56.23 29.07 10.44
C MET A 21 -54.87 28.66 11.03
N MET A 22 -54.87 27.83 12.08
CA MET A 22 -53.65 27.27 12.68
C MET A 22 -53.02 26.07 11.91
N PRO A 23 -53.72 25.30 11.03
CA PRO A 23 -53.07 24.21 10.30
C PRO A 23 -52.21 24.67 9.11
N VAL A 24 -52.26 25.95 8.72
CA VAL A 24 -51.55 26.46 7.52
C VAL A 24 -50.18 27.06 7.87
N LEU A 25 -49.88 27.26 9.15
CA LEU A 25 -48.57 27.70 9.63
C LEU A 25 -47.72 26.55 10.22
N MET A 26 -48.23 25.32 10.22
CA MET A 26 -47.46 24.15 10.63
C MET A 26 -47.16 23.26 9.42
N SER A 27 -45.86 23.25 9.09
CA SER A 27 -45.16 22.20 8.34
C SER A 27 -45.18 22.29 6.82
N SER A 28 -44.61 23.36 6.26
CA SER A 28 -43.61 23.12 5.21
C SER A 28 -42.34 22.63 5.91
N GLU A 29 -42.35 21.36 6.28
CA GLU A 29 -41.18 20.72 6.86
C GLU A 29 -40.02 20.85 5.87
N ASP A 30 -38.91 21.43 6.30
CA ASP A 30 -37.73 21.57 5.46
C ASP A 30 -37.41 20.18 4.85
N PRO A 31 -37.41 20.04 3.52
CA PRO A 31 -37.22 18.73 2.88
C PRO A 31 -35.92 18.07 3.36
N VAL A 32 -34.89 18.85 3.69
CA VAL A 32 -33.62 18.35 4.23
C VAL A 32 -33.78 17.76 5.63
N LEU A 33 -34.65 18.34 6.47
CA LEU A 33 -34.94 17.80 7.80
C LEU A 33 -35.79 16.53 7.73
N SER A 34 -36.71 16.45 6.77
CA SER A 34 -37.52 15.25 6.54
C SER A 34 -36.64 14.06 6.11
N GLU A 35 -35.75 14.27 5.14
CA GLU A 35 -34.78 13.26 4.68
C GLU A 35 -33.86 12.78 5.82
N ARG A 36 -33.35 13.70 6.64
CA ARG A 36 -32.49 13.35 7.79
C ARG A 36 -33.23 12.53 8.84
N ARG A 37 -34.52 12.79 9.08
CA ARG A 37 -35.33 11.97 10.00
C ARG A 37 -35.54 10.57 9.46
N GLN A 38 -35.91 10.44 8.18
CA GLN A 38 -36.04 9.12 7.54
C GLN A 38 -34.73 8.34 7.61
N ALA A 39 -33.58 8.99 7.36
CA ALA A 39 -32.28 8.35 7.50
C ALA A 39 -32.03 7.83 8.93
N ILE A 40 -32.40 8.60 9.96
CA ILE A 40 -32.26 8.17 11.37
C ILE A 40 -33.23 7.04 11.73
N GLU A 41 -34.45 7.04 11.18
CA GLU A 41 -35.42 5.96 11.39
C GLU A 41 -34.95 4.63 10.82
N LEU A 42 -34.26 4.68 9.66
CA LEU A 42 -33.67 3.52 9.01
C LEU A 42 -32.40 3.00 9.70
N MET A 43 -31.77 3.79 10.58
CA MET A 43 -30.60 3.34 11.36
C MET A 43 -30.96 2.25 12.36
N SER A 44 -30.06 1.28 12.50
CA SER A 44 -30.11 0.29 13.58
C SER A 44 -30.02 0.95 14.96
N THR A 45 -30.43 0.23 16.01
CA THR A 45 -30.33 0.72 17.39
C THR A 45 -28.88 1.08 17.77
N ALA A 46 -27.90 0.30 17.30
CA ALA A 46 -26.49 0.53 17.57
C ALA A 46 -25.97 1.83 16.89
N GLU A 47 -26.41 2.08 15.65
CA GLU A 47 -26.08 3.30 14.92
C GLU A 47 -26.71 4.54 15.55
N ARG A 48 -28.00 4.47 15.95
CA ARG A 48 -28.67 5.55 16.66
C ARG A 48 -27.99 5.90 17.99
N GLN A 49 -27.64 4.89 18.80
CA GLN A 49 -26.89 5.11 20.04
C GLN A 49 -25.52 5.74 19.79
N ARG A 50 -24.84 5.37 18.69
CA ARG A 50 -23.56 5.99 18.32
C ARG A 50 -23.75 7.45 17.90
N LEU A 51 -24.78 7.73 17.10
CA LEU A 51 -25.12 9.08 16.67
C LEU A 51 -25.43 9.98 17.88
N GLU A 52 -26.23 9.48 18.83
CA GLU A 52 -26.56 10.17 20.07
C GLU A 52 -25.32 10.50 20.89
N ARG A 53 -24.43 9.52 21.12
CA ARG A 53 -23.15 9.76 21.84
C ARG A 53 -22.28 10.81 21.15
N ASN A 54 -22.14 10.73 19.82
CA ASN A 54 -21.37 11.72 19.05
C ASN A 54 -21.99 13.12 19.17
N PHE A 55 -23.32 13.22 19.13
CA PHE A 55 -24.03 14.47 19.27
C PHE A 55 -23.86 15.06 20.68
N THR A 56 -24.00 14.25 21.72
CA THR A 56 -23.75 14.68 23.11
C THR A 56 -22.30 15.16 23.28
N GLN A 57 -21.31 14.43 22.75
CA GLN A 57 -19.91 14.86 22.79
C GLN A 57 -19.71 16.19 22.06
N PHE A 58 -20.27 16.33 20.86
CA PHE A 58 -20.21 17.58 20.10
C PHE A 58 -20.83 18.76 20.86
N GLN A 59 -21.95 18.53 21.58
CA GLN A 59 -22.56 19.56 22.40
C GLN A 59 -21.72 19.96 23.63
N GLN A 60 -20.88 19.06 24.13
CA GLN A 60 -19.99 19.30 25.26
C GLN A 60 -18.67 20.00 24.87
N MET A 61 -18.34 20.04 23.58
CA MET A 61 -17.17 20.75 23.06
C MET A 61 -17.31 22.27 23.24
N THR A 62 -16.19 22.96 23.37
CA THR A 62 -16.11 24.43 23.36
C THR A 62 -16.57 24.99 22.01
N GLU A 63 -16.97 26.26 21.96
CA GLU A 63 -17.35 26.88 20.67
C GLU A 63 -16.20 26.88 19.66
N ALA A 64 -14.96 27.08 20.13
CA ALA A 64 -13.77 27.03 19.28
C ALA A 64 -13.59 25.66 18.63
N GLU A 65 -13.75 24.57 19.39
CA GLU A 65 -13.68 23.20 18.85
C GLU A 65 -14.83 22.92 17.89
N ARG A 66 -16.07 23.33 18.23
CA ARG A 66 -17.22 23.17 17.34
C ARG A 66 -17.03 23.90 16.02
N GLU A 67 -16.44 25.10 16.05
CA GLU A 67 -16.15 25.87 14.85
C GLU A 67 -15.09 25.17 13.97
N GLN A 68 -14.05 24.59 14.56
CA GLN A 68 -13.08 23.78 13.81
C GLN A 68 -13.76 22.61 13.08
N TYR A 69 -14.71 21.92 13.72
CA TYR A 69 -15.48 20.85 13.06
C TYR A 69 -16.36 21.37 11.93
N ARG A 70 -17.01 22.53 12.10
CA ARG A 70 -17.81 23.16 11.03
C ARG A 70 -16.94 23.56 9.85
N GLN A 71 -15.77 24.14 10.12
CA GLN A 71 -14.81 24.52 9.08
C GLN A 71 -14.32 23.28 8.33
N LEU A 72 -13.89 22.23 9.02
CA LEU A 72 -13.48 20.98 8.39
C LEU A 72 -14.60 20.37 7.54
N HIS A 73 -15.85 20.42 8.03
CA HIS A 73 -16.98 19.93 7.25
C HIS A 73 -17.21 20.74 5.97
N ALA A 74 -17.09 22.07 6.04
CA ALA A 74 -17.19 22.95 4.89
C ALA A 74 -16.08 22.66 3.86
N GLU A 75 -14.83 22.51 4.32
CA GLU A 75 -13.69 22.15 3.47
C GLU A 75 -13.90 20.80 2.77
N LEU A 76 -14.43 19.80 3.47
CA LEU A 76 -14.74 18.49 2.87
C LEU A 76 -15.92 18.54 1.91
N ALA A 77 -16.94 19.37 2.18
CA ALA A 77 -18.06 19.56 1.27
C ALA A 77 -17.62 20.28 -0.01
N GLU A 78 -16.71 21.25 0.10
CA GLU A 78 -16.09 21.92 -1.03
C GLU A 78 -15.22 20.95 -1.85
N ASP A 79 -14.39 20.12 -1.21
CA ASP A 79 -13.60 19.07 -1.87
C ASP A 79 -14.48 18.05 -2.61
N ALA A 80 -15.65 17.71 -2.05
CA ALA A 80 -16.63 16.85 -2.72
C ALA A 80 -17.19 17.48 -4.01
N ALA A 81 -17.42 18.80 -4.01
CA ALA A 81 -17.93 19.52 -5.17
C ALA A 81 -16.85 19.79 -6.24
N ASN A 82 -15.64 20.17 -5.82
CA ASN A 82 -14.62 20.73 -6.71
C ASN A 82 -13.46 19.78 -7.01
N ASN A 83 -13.23 18.75 -6.17
CA ASN A 83 -12.06 17.87 -6.24
C ASN A 83 -12.44 16.39 -6.07
N HIS A 84 -13.70 16.07 -6.40
CA HIS A 84 -14.26 14.71 -6.41
C HIS A 84 -14.16 13.96 -5.06
N GLY A 85 -14.05 14.67 -3.93
CA GLY A 85 -14.07 14.05 -2.60
C GLY A 85 -12.77 13.31 -2.22
N ARG A 86 -11.64 13.65 -2.83
CA ARG A 86 -10.33 13.03 -2.58
C ARG A 86 -9.89 13.11 -1.13
N ALA A 87 -10.13 14.24 -0.46
CA ALA A 87 -9.74 14.40 0.93
C ALA A 87 -10.54 13.44 1.83
N ASN A 88 -11.83 13.28 1.55
CA ASN A 88 -12.68 12.34 2.27
C ASN A 88 -12.26 10.88 2.03
N GLU A 89 -11.93 10.51 0.79
CA GLU A 89 -11.40 9.19 0.46
C GLU A 89 -10.08 8.89 1.19
N ALA A 90 -9.17 9.86 1.23
CA ALA A 90 -7.91 9.74 1.94
C ALA A 90 -8.12 9.54 3.45
N LEU A 91 -9.03 10.29 4.07
CA LEU A 91 -9.38 10.15 5.49
C LEU A 91 -9.99 8.78 5.81
N LEU A 92 -10.88 8.29 4.94
CA LEU A 92 -11.48 6.96 5.08
C LEU A 92 -10.43 5.86 4.95
N THR A 93 -9.55 5.96 3.94
CA THR A 93 -8.44 5.03 3.73
C THR A 93 -7.51 4.99 4.95
N TYR A 94 -7.13 6.17 5.46
CA TYR A 94 -6.31 6.30 6.66
C TYR A 94 -6.98 5.68 7.88
N ARG A 95 -8.27 5.98 8.12
CA ARG A 95 -9.03 5.41 9.24
C ARG A 95 -9.12 3.89 9.16
N ASN A 96 -9.42 3.35 7.99
CA ASN A 96 -9.51 1.91 7.77
C ASN A 96 -8.15 1.24 7.99
N TRP A 97 -7.07 1.86 7.49
CA TRP A 97 -5.71 1.39 7.73
C TRP A 97 -5.34 1.40 9.22
N LEU A 98 -5.65 2.48 9.96
CA LEU A 98 -5.40 2.54 11.41
C LEU A 98 -6.08 1.39 12.16
N GLN A 99 -7.29 0.99 11.76
CA GLN A 99 -8.00 -0.12 12.40
C GLN A 99 -7.28 -1.45 12.27
N THR A 100 -6.45 -1.62 11.23
CA THR A 100 -5.62 -2.81 11.06
C THR A 100 -4.42 -2.86 12.01
N LEU A 101 -4.02 -1.73 12.60
CA LEU A 101 -2.84 -1.63 13.47
C LEU A 101 -3.11 -2.14 14.88
N SER A 102 -2.03 -2.53 15.58
CA SER A 102 -2.09 -2.85 17.00
C SER A 102 -2.51 -1.61 17.82
N PRO A 103 -3.14 -1.79 19.00
CA PRO A 103 -3.53 -0.67 19.85
C PRO A 103 -2.38 0.27 20.20
N SER A 104 -1.18 -0.26 20.46
CA SER A 104 0.01 0.54 20.78
C SER A 104 0.44 1.45 19.63
N LYS A 105 0.51 0.92 18.40
CA LYS A 105 0.87 1.70 17.20
C LYS A 105 -0.16 2.76 16.85
N ARG A 106 -1.45 2.49 17.11
CA ARG A 106 -2.50 3.52 16.95
C ARG A 106 -2.29 4.71 17.90
N ILE A 107 -1.97 4.43 19.16
CA ILE A 107 -1.73 5.47 20.17
C ILE A 107 -0.52 6.31 19.76
N GLU A 108 0.60 5.67 19.41
CA GLU A 108 1.83 6.33 18.96
C GLU A 108 1.57 7.31 17.78
N ILE A 109 0.84 6.86 16.76
CA ILE A 109 0.49 7.72 15.62
C ILE A 109 -0.48 8.85 16.01
N SER A 110 -1.37 8.60 16.98
CA SER A 110 -2.37 9.59 17.42
C SER A 110 -1.78 10.69 18.31
N GLU A 111 -0.75 10.37 19.10
CA GLU A 111 -0.09 11.29 20.03
C GLU A 111 0.87 12.25 19.32
N GLU A 112 1.42 11.84 18.17
CA GLU A 112 2.17 12.76 17.31
C GLU A 112 1.25 13.92 16.91
N SER A 113 1.74 15.15 17.04
CA SER A 113 0.95 16.35 16.73
C SER A 113 1.42 17.01 15.43
N ASP A 114 2.69 16.80 15.07
CA ASP A 114 3.25 17.28 13.82
C ASP A 114 2.77 16.42 12.64
N SER A 115 2.30 17.08 11.58
CA SER A 115 1.83 16.43 10.36
C SER A 115 2.97 15.68 9.66
N ALA A 116 4.18 16.27 9.63
CA ALA A 116 5.34 15.62 9.02
C ALA A 116 5.83 14.44 9.85
N GLY A 117 5.82 14.57 11.18
CA GLY A 117 6.01 13.48 12.16
C GLY A 117 5.08 12.30 11.90
N LYS A 118 3.77 12.54 11.79
CA LYS A 118 2.78 11.47 11.51
C LYS A 118 3.08 10.73 10.22
N VAL A 119 3.34 11.45 9.14
CA VAL A 119 3.63 10.83 7.84
C VAL A 119 4.88 9.95 7.91
N ARG A 120 5.89 10.35 8.68
CA ARG A 120 7.11 9.56 8.91
C ARG A 120 6.80 8.25 9.65
N LEU A 121 6.05 8.31 10.75
CA LEU A 121 5.64 7.14 11.52
C LEU A 121 4.77 6.19 10.69
N ILE A 122 3.85 6.74 9.90
CA ILE A 122 3.01 5.95 8.98
C ILE A 122 3.89 5.20 7.96
N ARG A 123 4.88 5.87 7.37
CA ARG A 123 5.82 5.22 6.43
C ARG A 123 6.58 4.10 7.11
N GLU A 124 7.11 4.33 8.31
CA GLU A 124 7.84 3.32 9.07
C GLU A 124 6.98 2.08 9.33
N VAL A 125 5.73 2.26 9.77
CA VAL A 125 4.81 1.14 10.01
C VAL A 125 4.47 0.38 8.73
N ILE A 126 4.30 1.08 7.61
CA ILE A 126 4.07 0.46 6.30
C ILE A 126 5.31 -0.35 5.86
N GLU A 127 6.51 0.19 6.05
CA GLU A 127 7.76 -0.48 5.71
C GLU A 127 7.99 -1.72 6.58
N GLN A 128 7.80 -1.62 7.90
CA GLN A 128 7.91 -2.76 8.82
C GLN A 128 6.97 -3.90 8.43
N ARG A 129 5.69 -3.60 8.14
CA ARG A 129 4.74 -4.62 7.70
C ARG A 129 5.10 -5.26 6.38
N GLN A 130 5.66 -4.49 5.46
CA GLN A 130 6.11 -5.02 4.17
C GLN A 130 7.30 -5.96 4.35
N ASP A 131 8.23 -5.61 5.24
CA ASP A 131 9.36 -6.47 5.58
C ASP A 131 8.87 -7.76 6.26
N GLU A 132 7.94 -7.66 7.21
CA GLU A 132 7.29 -8.81 7.86
C GLU A 132 6.53 -9.70 6.86
N GLU A 133 5.76 -9.12 5.94
CA GLU A 133 5.01 -9.88 4.94
C GLU A 133 5.94 -10.59 3.94
N LEU A 134 7.02 -9.92 3.54
CA LEU A 134 8.07 -10.54 2.72
C LEU A 134 8.75 -11.68 3.48
N GLU A 135 9.00 -11.52 4.77
CA GLU A 135 9.54 -12.58 5.62
C GLU A 135 8.59 -13.74 5.82
N LEU A 136 7.28 -13.49 5.96
CA LEU A 136 6.26 -14.54 6.07
C LEU A 136 6.11 -15.31 4.75
N ARG A 137 6.07 -14.60 3.61
CA ARG A 137 6.02 -15.22 2.28
C ARG A 137 7.28 -16.03 1.98
N ALA A 138 8.44 -15.54 2.41
CA ALA A 138 9.70 -16.27 2.33
C ALA A 138 9.70 -17.47 3.32
N GLY A 139 9.17 -17.29 4.52
CA GLY A 139 9.27 -18.20 5.67
C GLY A 139 8.55 -19.54 5.49
N GLU A 140 7.38 -19.58 4.84
CA GLU A 140 6.69 -20.86 4.59
C GLU A 140 7.41 -21.74 3.57
N ALA A 141 8.00 -21.15 2.52
CA ALA A 141 8.76 -21.89 1.51
C ALA A 141 10.20 -22.23 1.96
N LEU A 142 10.74 -21.55 2.98
CA LEU A 142 12.16 -21.55 3.32
C LEU A 142 12.44 -21.88 4.79
N GLY A 143 11.50 -22.46 5.53
CA GLY A 143 11.66 -22.79 6.95
C GLY A 143 12.91 -23.61 7.32
N ARG A 144 13.56 -24.30 6.35
CA ARG A 144 14.86 -24.96 6.54
C ARG A 144 16.07 -24.02 6.44
N LEU A 145 15.96 -22.94 5.68
CA LEU A 145 17.04 -21.96 5.51
C LEU A 145 17.17 -21.02 6.72
N GLY A 146 16.09 -20.86 7.49
CA GLY A 146 16.06 -19.91 8.62
C GLY A 146 15.94 -18.45 8.15
N SER A 147 16.23 -17.51 9.05
CA SER A 147 16.08 -16.08 8.78
C SER A 147 16.94 -15.62 7.59
N ILE A 148 16.38 -14.71 6.78
CA ILE A 148 16.99 -14.16 5.57
C ILE A 148 17.38 -12.71 5.87
N PRO A 149 18.68 -12.35 5.76
CA PRO A 149 19.14 -11.03 6.13
C PRO A 149 18.55 -9.95 5.21
N SER A 150 18.25 -8.80 5.80
CA SER A 150 17.93 -7.56 5.09
C SER A 150 19.21 -6.76 4.96
N LEU A 151 19.84 -6.80 3.78
CA LEU A 151 21.12 -6.15 3.53
C LEU A 151 20.95 -4.63 3.52
N LYS A 152 21.91 -3.94 4.13
CA LYS A 152 22.01 -2.48 3.98
C LYS A 152 22.29 -2.12 2.51
N PRO A 153 21.91 -0.91 2.05
CA PRO A 153 22.15 -0.48 0.68
C PRO A 153 23.61 -0.64 0.24
N GLU A 154 24.56 -0.31 1.12
CA GLU A 154 26.00 -0.35 0.83
C GLU A 154 26.50 -1.79 0.71
N ASP A 155 26.04 -2.69 1.58
CA ASP A 155 26.36 -4.11 1.50
C ASP A 155 25.74 -4.73 0.25
N MET A 156 24.50 -4.35 -0.09
CA MET A 156 23.82 -4.81 -1.29
C MET A 156 24.57 -4.39 -2.56
N GLU A 157 25.03 -3.15 -2.64
CA GLU A 157 25.83 -2.65 -3.77
C GLU A 157 27.09 -3.49 -3.95
N ARG A 158 27.86 -3.75 -2.88
CA ARG A 158 29.06 -4.60 -2.96
C ARG A 158 28.75 -6.00 -3.44
N VAL A 159 27.66 -6.61 -2.97
CA VAL A 159 27.25 -7.95 -3.42
C VAL A 159 26.86 -7.93 -4.91
N LEU A 160 26.15 -6.91 -5.36
CA LEU A 160 25.79 -6.75 -6.77
C LEU A 160 27.01 -6.50 -7.65
N THR A 161 28.02 -5.77 -7.18
CA THR A 161 29.30 -5.60 -7.90
C THR A 161 29.99 -6.95 -8.12
N ILE A 162 30.13 -7.77 -7.07
CA ILE A 162 30.78 -9.09 -7.18
C ILE A 162 30.02 -10.01 -8.16
N ILE A 163 28.69 -9.96 -8.14
CA ILE A 163 27.87 -10.74 -9.07
C ILE A 163 27.95 -10.17 -10.49
N GLY A 164 27.96 -8.84 -10.61
CA GLY A 164 28.11 -8.13 -11.88
C GLY A 164 29.41 -8.48 -12.59
N GLU A 165 30.54 -8.43 -11.88
CA GLU A 165 31.86 -8.82 -12.41
C GLU A 165 31.89 -10.26 -12.93
N ALA A 166 31.08 -11.15 -12.37
CA ALA A 166 30.97 -12.53 -12.82
C ALA A 166 30.07 -12.73 -14.04
N ILE A 167 29.12 -11.82 -14.28
CA ILE A 167 28.10 -11.93 -15.33
C ILE A 167 28.46 -11.06 -16.54
N GLU A 168 28.98 -9.86 -16.31
CA GLU A 168 29.23 -8.85 -17.33
C GLU A 168 30.07 -9.37 -18.52
N PRO A 169 31.13 -10.20 -18.33
CA PRO A 169 31.88 -10.76 -19.45
C PRO A 169 31.05 -11.68 -20.39
N GLU A 170 29.94 -12.23 -19.90
CA GLU A 170 29.07 -13.12 -20.67
C GLU A 170 27.99 -12.36 -21.46
N ILE A 171 27.88 -11.04 -21.26
CA ILE A 171 26.82 -10.21 -21.83
C ILE A 171 27.39 -9.29 -22.92
N PRO A 172 26.77 -9.25 -24.12
CA PRO A 172 27.13 -8.31 -25.16
C PRO A 172 27.03 -6.85 -24.68
N VAL A 173 28.04 -6.04 -25.01
CA VAL A 173 28.16 -4.65 -24.53
C VAL A 173 26.96 -3.80 -24.94
N ASP A 174 26.42 -4.04 -26.13
CA ASP A 174 25.25 -3.35 -26.68
C ASP A 174 23.97 -3.63 -25.87
N GLU A 175 23.84 -4.79 -25.22
CA GLU A 175 22.68 -5.09 -24.38
C GLU A 175 22.69 -4.32 -23.04
N LEU A 176 23.85 -3.79 -22.64
CA LEU A 176 24.04 -3.02 -21.41
C LEU A 176 24.20 -1.51 -21.67
N GLU A 177 24.18 -1.07 -22.92
CA GLU A 177 24.31 0.34 -23.27
C GLU A 177 23.13 1.17 -22.71
N GLY A 178 23.44 2.30 -22.09
CA GLY A 178 22.44 3.18 -21.48
C GLY A 178 21.90 2.72 -20.11
N PHE A 179 22.37 1.59 -19.57
CA PHE A 179 22.03 1.15 -18.22
C PHE A 179 23.19 1.38 -17.24
N GLU A 180 22.89 2.01 -16.11
CA GLU A 180 23.83 2.28 -15.02
C GLU A 180 23.31 1.77 -13.66
N GLY A 181 24.22 1.66 -12.68
CA GLY A 181 23.90 1.30 -11.30
C GLY A 181 23.03 0.03 -11.16
N LEU A 182 21.95 0.13 -10.38
CA LEU A 182 21.02 -0.97 -10.15
C LEU A 182 20.33 -1.44 -11.44
N SER A 183 19.99 -0.51 -12.34
CA SER A 183 19.33 -0.81 -13.62
C SER A 183 20.23 -1.63 -14.53
N ARG A 184 21.55 -1.37 -14.53
CA ARG A 184 22.53 -2.20 -15.23
C ARG A 184 22.52 -3.62 -14.72
N THR A 185 22.56 -3.80 -13.40
CA THR A 185 22.57 -5.14 -12.80
C THR A 185 21.27 -5.91 -13.02
N LEU A 186 20.13 -5.23 -12.95
CA LEU A 186 18.84 -5.83 -13.29
C LEU A 186 18.76 -6.21 -14.78
N LYS A 187 19.32 -5.39 -15.67
CA LYS A 187 19.42 -5.73 -17.09
C LYS A 187 20.30 -6.95 -17.30
N MET A 188 21.43 -7.05 -16.59
CA MET A 188 22.25 -8.27 -16.61
C MET A 188 21.43 -9.50 -16.21
N PHE A 189 20.64 -9.42 -15.13
CA PHE A 189 19.79 -10.53 -14.69
C PHE A 189 18.71 -10.90 -15.70
N GLU A 190 18.11 -9.92 -16.36
CA GLU A 190 17.15 -10.14 -17.44
C GLU A 190 17.78 -10.95 -18.59
N VAL A 191 18.95 -10.53 -19.06
CA VAL A 191 19.68 -11.21 -20.15
C VAL A 191 20.00 -12.66 -19.78
N MET A 192 20.51 -12.89 -18.58
CA MET A 192 20.82 -14.23 -18.09
C MET A 192 19.55 -15.08 -17.93
N GLY A 193 18.46 -14.47 -17.46
CA GLY A 193 17.15 -15.12 -17.32
C GLY A 193 16.56 -15.57 -18.64
N ARG A 194 16.67 -14.73 -19.68
CA ARG A 194 16.29 -15.02 -21.06
C ARG A 194 17.08 -16.21 -21.63
N ARG A 195 18.37 -16.32 -21.28
CA ARG A 195 19.24 -17.47 -21.59
C ARG A 195 18.97 -18.71 -20.74
N ARG A 196 18.02 -18.63 -19.79
CA ARG A 196 17.66 -19.68 -18.82
C ARG A 196 18.79 -20.06 -17.88
N GLU A 197 19.77 -19.18 -17.74
CA GLU A 197 20.82 -19.35 -16.74
C GLU A 197 20.28 -19.08 -15.34
N LYS A 198 21.02 -19.54 -14.33
CA LYS A 198 20.59 -19.48 -12.94
C LYS A 198 21.68 -18.89 -12.09
N LEU A 199 21.32 -17.91 -11.25
CA LEU A 199 22.27 -17.27 -10.34
C LEU A 199 23.02 -18.29 -9.48
N VAL A 200 22.32 -19.34 -9.03
CA VAL A 200 22.93 -20.41 -8.20
C VAL A 200 24.13 -21.10 -8.85
N VAL A 201 24.19 -21.16 -10.19
CA VAL A 201 25.31 -21.76 -10.94
C VAL A 201 26.54 -20.85 -10.92
N LEU A 202 26.31 -19.54 -10.87
CA LEU A 202 27.37 -18.53 -10.82
C LEU A 202 27.93 -18.34 -9.41
N LEU A 203 27.16 -18.70 -8.37
CA LEU A 203 27.57 -18.63 -6.96
C LEU A 203 28.50 -19.79 -6.57
N THR A 204 29.72 -19.79 -7.14
CA THR A 204 30.81 -20.68 -6.76
C THR A 204 31.21 -20.47 -5.30
N GLU A 205 31.90 -21.44 -4.70
CA GLU A 205 32.36 -21.33 -3.30
C GLU A 205 33.25 -20.10 -3.09
N GLU A 206 34.15 -19.80 -4.04
CA GLU A 206 35.00 -18.61 -4.01
C GLU A 206 34.16 -17.32 -3.99
N ARG A 207 33.15 -17.21 -4.86
CA ARG A 207 32.28 -16.02 -4.91
C ARG A 207 31.39 -15.91 -3.68
N LEU A 208 30.89 -17.04 -3.15
CA LEU A 208 30.18 -17.04 -1.88
C LEU A 208 31.06 -16.49 -0.75
N GLN A 209 32.34 -16.85 -0.71
CA GLN A 209 33.27 -16.31 0.28
C GLN A 209 33.59 -14.83 0.05
N ALA A 210 33.75 -14.39 -1.21
CA ALA A 210 33.91 -12.98 -1.55
C ALA A 210 32.70 -12.15 -1.09
N ILE A 211 31.48 -12.63 -1.37
CA ILE A 211 30.23 -11.99 -0.94
C ILE A 211 30.14 -11.91 0.58
N LYS A 212 30.40 -13.01 1.30
CA LYS A 212 30.42 -13.01 2.76
C LYS A 212 31.42 -12.02 3.34
N SER A 213 32.60 -11.93 2.74
CA SER A 213 33.67 -11.01 3.17
C SER A 213 33.33 -9.55 2.90
N ALA A 214 32.53 -9.27 1.86
CA ALA A 214 32.09 -7.92 1.52
C ALA A 214 30.99 -7.38 2.44
N LEU A 215 30.27 -8.26 3.16
CA LEU A 215 29.29 -7.85 4.15
C LEU A 215 29.96 -7.25 5.39
N THR A 216 29.55 -6.03 5.75
CA THR A 216 30.07 -5.34 6.94
C THR A 216 29.45 -5.85 8.23
N ASN A 217 28.20 -6.32 8.17
CA ASN A 217 27.47 -6.77 9.34
C ASN A 217 27.70 -8.28 9.60
N ASP A 218 28.33 -8.58 10.73
CA ASP A 218 28.56 -9.97 11.18
C ASP A 218 27.25 -10.75 11.38
N SER A 219 26.16 -10.08 11.73
CA SER A 219 24.84 -10.71 11.85
C SER A 219 24.36 -11.23 10.49
N ASP A 220 24.47 -10.43 9.44
CA ASP A 220 24.05 -10.81 8.10
C ASP A 220 24.93 -11.92 7.52
N ARG A 221 26.24 -11.85 7.78
CA ARG A 221 27.19 -12.92 7.44
C ARG A 221 26.83 -14.24 8.13
N ARG A 222 26.56 -14.21 9.44
CA ARG A 222 26.11 -15.39 10.19
C ARG A 222 24.78 -15.92 9.68
N MET A 223 23.82 -15.04 9.34
CA MET A 223 22.57 -15.50 8.76
C MET A 223 22.84 -16.24 7.45
N LEU A 224 23.71 -15.77 6.55
CA LEU A 224 24.04 -16.53 5.34
C LEU A 224 24.76 -17.86 5.59
N GLU A 225 25.54 -17.96 6.67
CA GLU A 225 26.34 -19.14 7.01
C GLU A 225 25.55 -20.25 7.71
N TYR A 226 24.49 -19.90 8.44
CA TYR A 226 23.79 -20.85 9.31
C TYR A 226 22.33 -21.07 8.89
N LEU A 227 21.87 -22.30 9.08
CA LEU A 227 20.47 -22.72 8.91
C LEU A 227 19.64 -22.35 10.14
N ALA A 228 18.32 -22.59 10.06
CA ALA A 228 17.37 -22.32 11.16
C ALA A 228 17.74 -23.00 12.49
N ASP A 229 18.42 -24.14 12.43
CA ASP A 229 18.84 -24.93 13.58
C ASP A 229 20.29 -24.63 14.03
N ASN A 230 20.85 -23.49 13.61
CA ASN A 230 22.21 -23.04 13.92
C ASN A 230 23.33 -23.99 13.44
N ARG A 231 23.06 -24.86 12.47
CA ARG A 231 24.11 -25.63 11.79
C ARG A 231 24.66 -24.86 10.59
N PRO A 232 25.96 -25.01 10.27
CA PRO A 232 26.52 -24.45 9.05
C PRO A 232 25.76 -24.95 7.82
N ALA A 233 25.34 -24.03 6.95
CA ALA A 233 24.69 -24.34 5.70
C ALA A 233 25.70 -25.00 4.75
N PRO A 234 25.39 -26.20 4.20
CA PRO A 234 26.16 -26.75 3.09
C PRO A 234 26.23 -25.75 1.93
N PRO A 235 27.30 -25.77 1.10
CA PRO A 235 27.49 -24.77 0.04
C PRO A 235 26.27 -24.55 -0.85
N GLN A 236 25.56 -25.63 -1.22
CA GLN A 236 24.33 -25.55 -2.03
C GLN A 236 23.20 -24.78 -1.32
N LEU A 237 23.00 -25.01 -0.01
CA LEU A 237 21.99 -24.28 0.76
C LEU A 237 22.41 -22.84 1.02
N ALA A 238 23.71 -22.58 1.19
CA ALA A 238 24.25 -21.23 1.30
C ALA A 238 24.01 -20.42 0.00
N SER A 239 24.25 -21.02 -1.18
CA SER A 239 23.95 -20.38 -2.47
C SER A 239 22.45 -20.12 -2.66
N ILE A 240 21.59 -21.08 -2.28
CA ILE A 240 20.13 -20.88 -2.32
C ILE A 240 19.73 -19.75 -1.35
N LYS A 241 20.27 -19.75 -0.13
CA LYS A 241 19.97 -18.73 0.88
C LYS A 241 20.38 -17.35 0.40
N LEU A 242 21.59 -17.20 -0.13
CA LEU A 242 22.05 -15.96 -0.74
C LEU A 242 21.17 -15.55 -1.93
N THR A 243 20.78 -16.49 -2.80
CA THR A 243 19.88 -16.21 -3.92
C THR A 243 18.55 -15.62 -3.43
N VAL A 244 17.96 -16.19 -2.38
CA VAL A 244 16.73 -15.62 -1.80
C VAL A 244 16.99 -14.28 -1.13
N THR A 245 18.09 -14.13 -0.39
CA THR A 245 18.50 -12.84 0.16
C THR A 245 18.54 -11.79 -0.93
N LEU A 246 19.12 -12.10 -2.08
CA LEU A 246 19.21 -11.18 -3.21
C LEU A 246 17.84 -10.88 -3.80
N ILE A 247 16.96 -11.87 -3.98
CA ILE A 247 15.58 -11.62 -4.42
C ILE A 247 14.88 -10.64 -3.47
N LYS A 248 14.89 -10.94 -2.15
CA LYS A 248 14.26 -10.09 -1.12
C LYS A 248 14.81 -8.67 -1.20
N ASN A 249 16.13 -8.52 -1.20
CA ASN A 249 16.77 -7.20 -1.15
C ASN A 249 16.67 -6.46 -2.49
N LEU A 250 16.64 -7.14 -3.63
CA LEU A 250 16.38 -6.54 -4.95
C LEU A 250 14.94 -6.10 -5.09
N GLU A 251 13.96 -6.85 -4.57
CA GLU A 251 12.57 -6.39 -4.56
C GLU A 251 12.44 -5.11 -3.74
N VAL A 252 13.05 -5.08 -2.55
CA VAL A 252 13.08 -3.88 -1.70
C VAL A 252 13.83 -2.75 -2.39
N ALA A 253 15.01 -3.01 -2.98
CA ALA A 253 15.83 -2.02 -3.66
C ALA A 253 15.17 -1.51 -4.95
N ALA A 254 14.53 -2.35 -5.75
CA ALA A 254 13.78 -1.96 -6.93
C ALA A 254 12.55 -1.15 -6.52
N ARG A 255 11.81 -1.54 -5.48
CA ARG A 255 10.71 -0.72 -4.95
C ARG A 255 11.21 0.61 -4.41
N ARG A 256 12.35 0.65 -3.73
CA ARG A 256 12.97 1.88 -3.20
C ARG A 256 13.60 2.73 -4.30
N GLY A 257 14.20 2.13 -5.32
CA GLY A 257 14.81 2.74 -6.49
C GLY A 257 13.74 3.35 -7.39
N LEU A 258 12.72 2.58 -7.76
CA LEU A 258 11.49 3.09 -8.41
C LEU A 258 10.77 4.15 -7.55
N ARG A 259 10.99 4.16 -6.22
CA ARG A 259 10.50 5.21 -5.32
C ARG A 259 11.47 6.40 -5.16
N LYS A 260 12.77 6.27 -5.39
CA LYS A 260 13.79 7.34 -5.26
C LYS A 260 14.04 8.03 -6.60
N GLU A 261 14.06 7.27 -7.68
CA GLU A 261 13.68 7.70 -9.03
C GLU A 261 12.15 7.79 -9.14
N GLN A 262 11.46 8.14 -8.04
CA GLN A 262 10.12 8.67 -8.14
C GLN A 262 10.19 9.74 -9.21
N VAL A 263 9.43 9.53 -10.28
CA VAL A 263 9.23 10.57 -11.27
C VAL A 263 8.60 11.72 -10.49
N THR A 264 9.44 12.68 -10.12
CA THR A 264 9.01 13.80 -9.30
C THR A 264 8.03 14.60 -10.14
N PRO A 265 7.10 15.35 -9.53
CA PRO A 265 6.22 16.22 -10.30
C PRO A 265 6.99 17.09 -11.29
N GLU A 266 8.19 17.54 -10.92
CA GLU A 266 9.07 18.36 -11.76
C GLU A 266 9.63 17.57 -12.96
N LYS A 267 10.04 16.31 -12.76
CA LYS A 267 10.50 15.45 -13.87
C LYS A 267 9.36 15.09 -14.82
N LEU A 268 8.18 14.80 -14.28
CA LEU A 268 6.97 14.55 -15.08
C LEU A 268 6.57 15.80 -15.87
N GLN A 269 6.65 16.98 -15.25
CA GLN A 269 6.34 18.23 -15.92
C GLN A 269 7.35 18.51 -17.03
N THR A 270 8.66 18.40 -16.75
CA THR A 270 9.72 18.59 -17.74
C THR A 270 9.55 17.64 -18.92
N TYR A 271 9.16 16.39 -18.64
CA TYR A 271 8.86 15.40 -19.66
C TYR A 271 7.62 15.77 -20.47
N PHE A 272 6.52 16.13 -19.82
CA PHE A 272 5.30 16.59 -20.49
C PHE A 272 5.58 17.79 -21.41
N ASP A 273 6.35 18.76 -20.94
CA ASP A 273 6.75 19.94 -21.70
C ASP A 273 7.64 19.59 -22.91
N SER A 274 8.32 18.44 -22.88
CA SER A 274 9.13 17.93 -23.99
C SER A 274 8.33 17.14 -25.04
N LEU A 275 7.12 16.69 -24.73
CA LEU A 275 6.24 15.99 -25.67
C LEU A 275 5.76 16.92 -26.79
N SER A 276 5.39 16.36 -27.94
CA SER A 276 4.76 17.14 -29.00
C SER A 276 3.39 17.67 -28.57
N LEU A 277 2.93 18.77 -29.18
CA LEU A 277 1.61 19.34 -28.87
C LEU A 277 0.47 18.32 -29.01
N SER A 278 0.54 17.44 -30.02
CA SER A 278 -0.46 16.40 -30.22
C SER A 278 -0.50 15.39 -29.07
N GLU A 279 0.65 15.00 -28.52
CA GLU A 279 0.73 14.06 -27.39
C GLU A 279 0.31 14.72 -26.07
N GLN A 280 0.66 16.00 -25.89
CA GLN A 280 0.18 16.79 -24.76
C GLN A 280 -1.34 16.89 -24.77
N ASP A 281 -1.94 17.19 -25.93
CA ASP A 281 -3.40 17.29 -26.09
C ASP A 281 -4.09 15.95 -25.77
N GLU A 282 -3.58 14.82 -26.29
CA GLU A 282 -4.12 13.48 -26.01
C GLU A 282 -4.08 13.14 -24.51
N LEU A 283 -3.00 13.50 -23.82
CA LEU A 283 -2.89 13.31 -22.37
C LEU A 283 -3.87 14.20 -21.60
N LEU A 284 -4.09 15.43 -22.03
CA LEU A 284 -5.00 16.39 -21.38
C LEU A 284 -6.49 16.01 -21.51
N GLU A 285 -6.85 15.16 -22.47
CA GLU A 285 -8.21 14.60 -22.58
C GLU A 285 -8.51 13.56 -21.47
N LEU A 286 -7.48 13.01 -20.82
CA LEU A 286 -7.64 12.01 -19.76
C LEU A 286 -8.09 12.65 -18.43
N SER A 287 -8.78 11.86 -17.60
CA SER A 287 -9.03 12.29 -16.21
C SER A 287 -7.71 12.48 -15.44
N ALA A 288 -7.66 13.34 -14.43
CA ALA A 288 -6.42 13.66 -13.73
C ALA A 288 -5.67 12.45 -13.13
N SER A 289 -6.39 11.37 -12.76
CA SER A 289 -5.77 10.12 -12.31
C SER A 289 -5.16 9.34 -13.46
N GLN A 290 -5.87 9.24 -14.60
CA GLN A 290 -5.39 8.59 -15.82
C GLN A 290 -4.23 9.37 -16.44
N PHE A 291 -4.30 10.70 -16.53
CA PHE A 291 -3.22 11.58 -16.97
C PHE A 291 -1.92 11.28 -16.22
N ARG A 292 -1.96 11.27 -14.87
CA ARG A 292 -0.74 11.02 -14.06
C ARG A 292 -0.23 9.60 -14.18
N ALA A 293 -1.11 8.62 -14.32
CA ALA A 293 -0.71 7.23 -14.51
C ALA A 293 -0.05 7.04 -15.88
N GLU A 294 -0.65 7.61 -16.92
CA GLU A 294 -0.21 7.51 -18.31
C GLU A 294 1.08 8.28 -18.55
N LEU A 295 1.20 9.51 -18.04
CA LEU A 295 2.43 10.30 -18.12
C LEU A 295 3.61 9.59 -17.41
N ARG A 296 3.35 8.95 -16.27
CA ARG A 296 4.38 8.13 -15.58
C ARG A 296 4.76 6.90 -16.37
N ARG A 297 3.80 6.26 -17.05
CA ARG A 297 4.02 5.11 -17.91
C ARG A 297 4.91 5.49 -19.10
N GLN A 298 4.53 6.53 -19.84
CA GLN A 298 5.30 7.05 -20.98
C GLN A 298 6.70 7.48 -20.56
N TYR A 299 6.82 8.22 -19.45
CA TYR A 299 8.13 8.57 -18.88
C TYR A 299 8.96 7.33 -18.56
N ALA A 300 8.37 6.30 -17.95
CA ALA A 300 9.05 5.06 -17.62
C ALA A 300 9.49 4.27 -18.86
N ASP A 301 8.67 4.24 -19.91
CA ASP A 301 8.96 3.60 -21.20
C ASP A 301 10.16 4.26 -21.89
N GLU A 302 10.18 5.59 -21.92
CA GLU A 302 11.20 6.37 -22.61
C GLU A 302 12.54 6.38 -21.86
N ASN A 303 12.49 6.43 -20.52
CA ASN A 303 13.68 6.39 -19.66
C ASN A 303 14.14 4.96 -19.32
N GLY A 304 13.52 3.93 -19.91
CA GLY A 304 13.98 2.55 -19.82
C GLY A 304 13.67 1.82 -18.52
N PHE A 305 12.82 2.38 -17.66
CA PHE A 305 12.37 1.73 -16.42
C PHE A 305 11.48 0.50 -16.69
N ASP A 306 10.72 0.52 -17.79
CA ASP A 306 9.89 -0.62 -18.23
C ASP A 306 10.62 -1.52 -19.24
N ARG A 307 11.88 -1.21 -19.62
CA ARG A 307 12.70 -2.06 -20.50
C ARG A 307 13.24 -3.32 -19.81
N ILE A 308 13.14 -3.39 -18.48
CA ILE A 308 13.61 -4.56 -17.72
C ILE A 308 12.46 -5.55 -17.56
N ASN A 309 12.54 -6.68 -18.26
CA ASN A 309 11.54 -7.72 -18.15
C ASN A 309 11.65 -8.43 -16.78
N ARG A 310 10.78 -8.04 -15.84
CA ARG A 310 10.72 -8.62 -14.49
C ARG A 310 10.59 -10.14 -14.48
N ARG A 311 9.88 -10.71 -15.44
CA ARG A 311 9.70 -12.17 -15.54
C ARG A 311 11.04 -12.86 -15.79
N ASP A 312 11.89 -12.27 -16.63
CA ASP A 312 13.20 -12.83 -16.94
C ASP A 312 14.17 -12.65 -15.78
N VAL A 313 14.14 -11.49 -15.10
CA VAL A 313 14.87 -11.28 -13.84
C VAL A 313 14.47 -12.33 -12.79
N GLU A 314 13.16 -12.51 -12.56
CA GLU A 314 12.66 -13.56 -11.66
C GLU A 314 13.11 -14.95 -12.11
N GLN A 315 13.12 -15.21 -13.41
CA GLN A 315 13.54 -16.50 -13.95
C GLN A 315 15.02 -16.78 -13.67
N PHE A 316 15.89 -15.78 -13.77
CA PHE A 316 17.31 -15.91 -13.42
C PHE A 316 17.52 -16.20 -11.93
N LEU A 317 16.76 -15.50 -11.08
CA LEU A 317 16.86 -15.61 -9.62
C LEU A 317 16.16 -16.85 -9.05
N ARG A 318 15.14 -17.39 -9.72
CA ARG A 318 14.39 -18.55 -9.22
C ARG A 318 15.27 -19.80 -9.16
N PRO A 319 15.39 -20.46 -7.98
CA PRO A 319 16.10 -21.73 -7.86
C PRO A 319 15.44 -22.77 -8.79
N GLY A 320 16.27 -23.53 -9.52
CA GLY A 320 15.81 -24.52 -10.49
C GLY A 320 14.94 -25.62 -9.86
N PRO A 321 14.13 -26.34 -10.66
CA PRO A 321 13.28 -27.43 -10.16
C PRO A 321 14.08 -28.56 -9.48
N GLU A 322 15.34 -28.74 -9.86
CA GLU A 322 16.25 -29.72 -9.25
C GLU A 322 16.67 -29.32 -7.82
N ASN A 323 16.64 -28.03 -7.52
CA ASN A 323 16.94 -27.44 -6.21
C ASN A 323 15.69 -27.21 -5.36
N ARG A 324 14.49 -27.55 -5.86
CA ARG A 324 13.32 -27.67 -5.00
C ARG A 324 13.63 -28.77 -4.02
N LEU A 325 13.98 -28.36 -2.80
CA LEU A 325 14.23 -29.21 -1.64
C LEU A 325 13.33 -30.42 -1.76
N ARG A 326 13.89 -31.56 -2.20
CA ARG A 326 13.16 -32.83 -2.32
C ARG A 326 12.85 -33.28 -0.89
N GLY A 327 11.92 -32.58 -0.24
CA GLY A 327 10.99 -33.19 0.67
C GLY A 327 10.19 -34.18 -0.16
N ARG A 328 10.77 -35.36 -0.39
CA ARG A 328 9.99 -36.59 -0.32
C ARG A 328 9.30 -36.52 1.05
N GLY A 329 8.14 -35.87 1.10
CA GLY A 329 7.13 -36.26 2.06
C GLY A 329 7.06 -37.76 1.91
N LYS A 330 7.43 -38.49 2.96
CA LYS A 330 7.16 -39.92 3.01
C LYS A 330 5.71 -40.08 2.54
N PRO A 331 5.42 -40.96 1.56
CA PRO A 331 4.04 -41.21 1.18
C PRO A 331 3.27 -41.43 2.48
N GLY A 332 2.27 -40.59 2.74
CA GLY A 332 1.48 -40.70 3.94
C GLY A 332 1.01 -42.16 4.05
N PRO A 333 0.96 -42.73 5.27
CA PRO A 333 0.51 -44.10 5.44
C PRO A 333 -0.82 -44.28 4.69
N PRO A 334 -1.00 -45.41 3.98
CA PRO A 334 -2.23 -45.64 3.24
C PRO A 334 -3.40 -45.40 4.17
N ARG A 335 -4.31 -44.50 3.77
CA ARG A 335 -5.55 -44.27 4.49
C ARG A 335 -6.31 -45.60 4.49
N SER A 336 -6.26 -46.32 5.60
CA SER A 336 -7.12 -47.47 5.84
C SER A 336 -8.56 -47.00 5.69
N ARG A 337 -9.26 -47.52 4.68
CA ARG A 337 -10.70 -47.33 4.53
C ARG A 337 -11.37 -48.00 5.74
N PRO A 338 -12.24 -47.30 6.48
CA PRO A 338 -13.10 -47.95 7.46
C PRO A 338 -14.10 -48.81 6.66
N GLY A 339 -13.97 -50.14 6.72
CA GLY A 339 -14.88 -51.03 6.00
C GLY A 339 -14.48 -52.50 5.92
N ASP A 340 -13.21 -52.86 6.12
CA ASP A 340 -12.79 -54.27 6.17
C ASP A 340 -12.62 -54.76 7.61
N GLN A 341 -13.74 -55.18 8.20
CA GLN A 341 -13.78 -56.24 9.22
C GLN A 341 -14.92 -57.17 8.85
N GLY A 342 -14.55 -58.32 8.28
CA GLY A 342 -15.38 -59.52 8.27
C GLY A 342 -15.05 -60.40 9.46
#